data_AF-A0A384II95-F1
#
_entry.id   AF-A0A384II95-F1
#
_cell.length_a   1.000
_cell.length_b   1.000
_cell.length_c   1.000
_cell.angle_alpha   90.00
_cell.angle_beta   90.00
_cell.angle_gamma   90.00
#
_symmetry.space_group_name_H-M   'P 1'
#
loop_
_entity.id
_entity.type
_entity.pdbx_description
1 polymer ?
#
loop_
_entity_poly.entity_id
_entity_poly.type
_entity_poly.pdbx_seq_one_letter_code
_entity_poly.pdbx_strand_id
1 'polypeptide(L)'
;MPSQPLDGDVHVTPLYLTGSTTIGDPAMQPLLDHGFMAQSDELANAYVSSPDQHVRLGFLPEGTDNTLWKVAAHSDPFGPPDWLATFDSNTPTELVTVFTSSLATSYAKDPDAALTGPRRPAEEGFRPLEEAGWKRGSWQLTTLFTAPDELAGLTYRGGVLDRHAELRGDQDRWLLWGGRDGFSSRWYATFTSGVPVDLVAATTARFGRPRRRAPLQDRGPQAKPRRRPNTSGATSGPDATGRPACRRPSRSHSRRSPRGRRVGGVRTHGTPQCRPASPRHPSSAGRGSTLMNGEPSTTADTDGQARPNAAPKTPADQ
;
A
#
# COMPACT_ATOMS: atom_id res chain seq x y z
N MET A 1 -37.03 -9.55 2.33
CA MET A 1 -35.98 -10.08 3.23
C MET A 1 -35.25 -8.89 3.83
N PRO A 2 -35.34 -8.65 5.14
CA PRO A 2 -34.57 -7.57 5.77
C PRO A 2 -33.10 -8.00 5.85
N SER A 3 -32.20 -7.21 5.24
CA SER A 3 -30.76 -7.35 5.35
C SER A 3 -30.33 -6.86 6.74
N GLN A 4 -30.04 -7.79 7.66
CA GLN A 4 -29.38 -7.43 8.92
C GLN A 4 -28.01 -6.82 8.59
N PRO A 5 -27.70 -5.61 9.09
CA PRO A 5 -26.33 -5.10 9.05
C PRO A 5 -25.46 -6.02 9.91
N LEU A 6 -24.36 -6.50 9.35
CA LEU A 6 -23.35 -7.23 10.11
C LEU A 6 -22.70 -6.23 11.07
N ASP A 7 -23.10 -6.28 12.33
CA ASP A 7 -22.51 -5.49 13.41
C ASP A 7 -21.25 -6.23 13.90
N GLY A 8 -20.11 -5.95 13.26
CA GLY A 8 -18.82 -6.55 13.58
C GLY A 8 -17.76 -6.34 12.49
N ASP A 9 -16.49 -6.28 12.88
CA ASP A 9 -15.36 -6.13 11.95
C ASP A 9 -15.30 -7.30 10.96
N VAL A 10 -15.42 -7.01 9.66
CA VAL A 10 -15.35 -8.02 8.60
C VAL A 10 -13.89 -8.26 8.24
N HIS A 11 -13.33 -9.38 8.69
CA HIS A 11 -11.99 -9.80 8.29
C HIS A 11 -12.01 -10.45 6.91
N VAL A 12 -11.56 -9.73 5.88
CA VAL A 12 -11.34 -10.28 4.54
C VAL A 12 -9.95 -10.92 4.46
N THR A 13 -9.89 -12.13 3.92
CA THR A 13 -8.62 -12.80 3.60
C THR A 13 -8.69 -13.31 2.17
N PRO A 14 -7.63 -13.21 1.35
CA PRO A 14 -6.33 -12.62 1.60
C PRO A 14 -6.42 -11.10 1.74
N LEU A 15 -5.44 -10.50 2.43
CA LEU A 15 -5.44 -9.07 2.72
C LEU A 15 -5.50 -8.21 1.45
N TYR A 16 -4.85 -8.66 0.38
CA TYR A 16 -4.85 -7.93 -0.89
C TYR A 16 -6.22 -7.83 -1.58
N LEU A 17 -7.28 -8.41 -0.99
CA LEU A 17 -8.67 -8.28 -1.44
C LEU A 17 -9.55 -7.46 -0.47
N THR A 18 -9.02 -6.91 0.64
CA THR A 18 -9.81 -6.15 1.63
C THR A 18 -10.22 -4.76 1.12
N GLY A 19 -9.46 -4.19 0.18
CA GLY A 19 -9.62 -2.79 -0.24
C GLY A 19 -9.15 -1.80 0.83
N SER A 20 -9.16 -0.52 0.50
CA SER A 20 -8.79 0.56 1.42
C SER A 20 -9.95 0.95 2.32
N THR A 21 -9.64 1.35 3.55
CA THR A 21 -10.63 1.99 4.44
C THR A 21 -10.83 3.48 4.13
N THR A 22 -9.97 4.07 3.27
CA THR A 22 -9.96 5.49 2.89
C THR A 22 -9.83 6.48 4.06
N ILE A 23 -9.45 5.99 5.24
CA ILE A 23 -9.21 6.78 6.44
C ILE A 23 -7.73 6.80 6.81
N GLY A 24 -7.27 7.97 7.24
CA GLY A 24 -5.89 8.25 7.59
C GLY A 24 -5.40 7.59 8.89
N ASP A 25 -6.30 7.53 9.89
CA ASP A 25 -5.90 7.29 11.27
C ASP A 25 -5.12 5.99 11.51
N PRO A 26 -5.55 4.81 11.01
CA PRO A 26 -4.90 3.55 11.37
C PRO A 26 -3.45 3.45 10.89
N ALA A 27 -3.13 4.02 9.73
CA ALA A 27 -1.78 3.97 9.18
C ALA A 27 -0.89 5.11 9.70
N MET A 28 -1.46 6.20 10.22
CA MET A 28 -0.70 7.28 10.86
C MET A 28 -0.35 6.96 12.31
N GLN A 29 -1.23 6.28 13.04
CA GLN A 29 -1.09 6.03 14.48
C GLN A 29 0.29 5.50 14.90
N PRO A 30 0.92 4.54 14.19
CA PRO A 30 2.24 4.05 14.58
C PRO A 30 3.33 5.14 14.57
N LEU A 31 3.24 6.13 13.68
CA LEU A 31 4.20 7.24 13.67
C LEU A 31 3.92 8.23 14.82
N LEU A 32 2.64 8.50 15.09
CA LEU A 32 2.21 9.41 16.17
C LEU A 32 2.61 8.87 17.55
N ASP A 33 2.45 7.56 17.76
CA ASP A 33 2.87 6.89 19.00
C ASP A 33 4.39 7.00 19.24
N HIS A 34 5.16 7.25 18.17
CA HIS A 34 6.61 7.45 18.20
C HIS A 34 7.02 8.93 18.14
N GLY A 35 6.11 9.86 18.43
CA GLY A 35 6.41 11.28 18.59
C GLY A 35 6.48 12.07 17.28
N PHE A 36 6.01 11.52 16.16
CA PHE A 36 5.86 12.28 14.93
C PHE A 36 4.72 13.29 15.08
N MET A 37 4.86 14.44 14.42
CA MET A 37 3.91 15.54 14.49
C MET A 37 2.95 15.50 13.31
N ALA A 38 1.65 15.49 13.60
CA ALA A 38 0.59 15.59 12.60
C ALA A 38 0.17 17.04 12.34
N GLN A 39 -0.13 17.35 11.09
CA GLN A 39 -0.75 18.58 10.63
C GLN A 39 -1.80 18.23 9.58
N SER A 40 -2.84 19.05 9.45
CA SER A 40 -3.84 18.90 8.38
C SER A 40 -4.08 20.24 7.71
N ASP A 41 -4.41 20.22 6.41
CA ASP A 41 -4.83 21.41 5.68
C ASP A 41 -6.37 21.52 5.59
N GLU A 42 -6.84 22.60 4.94
CA GLU A 42 -8.28 22.86 4.75
C GLU A 42 -8.95 21.88 3.77
N LEU A 43 -8.16 21.09 3.03
CA LEU A 43 -8.60 20.11 2.04
C LEU A 43 -8.59 18.68 2.62
N ALA A 44 -8.55 18.54 3.95
CA ALA A 44 -8.49 17.25 4.63
C ALA A 44 -7.26 16.39 4.25
N ASN A 45 -6.23 16.97 3.64
CA ASN A 45 -4.94 16.30 3.57
C ASN A 45 -4.30 16.33 4.95
N ALA A 46 -3.65 15.23 5.31
CA ALA A 46 -2.94 15.11 6.57
C ALA A 46 -1.48 14.78 6.31
N TYR A 47 -0.60 15.40 7.08
CA TYR A 47 0.84 15.27 6.99
C TYR A 47 1.38 14.87 8.34
N VAL A 48 2.24 13.87 8.38
CA VAL A 48 2.92 13.39 9.58
C VAL A 48 4.42 13.51 9.33
N SER A 49 5.14 14.18 10.21
CA SER A 49 6.58 14.43 10.06
C SER A 49 7.36 14.01 11.29
N SER A 50 8.55 13.45 11.09
CA SER A 50 9.49 13.18 12.18
C SER A 50 9.91 14.49 12.86
N PRO A 51 10.32 14.45 14.14
CA PRO A 51 10.79 15.64 14.86
C PRO A 51 11.91 16.40 14.12
N ASP A 52 12.78 15.66 13.44
CA ASP A 52 13.92 16.17 12.66
C ASP A 52 13.56 16.53 11.20
N GLN A 53 12.29 16.34 10.79
CA GLN A 53 11.77 16.62 9.44
C GLN A 53 12.38 15.79 8.30
N HIS A 54 13.17 14.75 8.59
CA HIS A 54 13.78 13.88 7.59
C HIS A 54 12.81 12.83 7.05
N VAL A 55 11.77 12.44 7.79
CA VAL A 55 10.74 11.48 7.35
C VAL A 55 9.38 12.16 7.34
N ARG A 56 8.65 12.00 6.22
CA ARG A 56 7.32 12.60 6.03
C ARG A 56 6.36 11.58 5.44
N LEU A 57 5.14 11.54 5.97
CA LEU A 57 4.01 10.83 5.42
C LEU A 57 2.94 11.85 5.05
N GLY A 58 2.38 11.74 3.85
CA GLY A 58 1.20 12.46 3.39
C GLY A 58 0.05 11.49 3.14
N PHE A 59 -1.11 11.81 3.68
CA PHE A 59 -2.41 11.26 3.32
C PHE A 59 -3.15 12.31 2.49
N LEU A 60 -3.38 12.00 1.22
CA LEU A 60 -3.71 12.96 0.16
C LEU A 60 -5.03 12.60 -0.55
N PRO A 61 -6.19 12.60 0.15
CA PRO A 61 -7.47 12.27 -0.47
C PRO A 61 -7.88 13.26 -1.57
N GLU A 62 -7.42 14.50 -1.50
CA GLU A 62 -7.68 15.55 -2.51
C GLU A 62 -6.50 15.72 -3.50
N GLY A 63 -5.63 14.71 -3.60
CA GLY A 63 -4.55 14.65 -4.57
C GLY A 63 -5.06 14.65 -6.02
N THR A 64 -4.23 15.13 -6.95
CA THR A 64 -4.57 15.14 -8.39
C THR A 64 -4.35 13.78 -9.07
N ASP A 65 -3.72 12.83 -8.37
CA ASP A 65 -3.48 11.47 -8.81
C ASP A 65 -4.23 10.46 -7.90
N ASN A 66 -4.12 9.17 -8.22
CA ASN A 66 -4.71 8.11 -7.39
C ASN A 66 -3.88 7.81 -6.13
N THR A 67 -2.80 8.54 -5.87
CA THR A 67 -1.88 8.28 -4.75
C THR A 67 -2.49 8.82 -3.46
N LEU A 68 -3.08 7.94 -2.66
CA LEU A 68 -3.64 8.34 -1.37
C LEU A 68 -2.56 8.51 -0.31
N TRP A 69 -1.50 7.70 -0.36
CA TRP A 69 -0.43 7.70 0.62
C TRP A 69 0.92 7.92 -0.05
N LYS A 70 1.68 8.85 0.51
CA LYS A 70 3.05 9.11 0.08
C LYS A 70 3.96 9.19 1.30
N VAL A 71 4.95 8.33 1.38
CA VAL A 71 5.98 8.36 2.42
C VAL A 71 7.32 8.69 1.76
N ALA A 72 8.02 9.64 2.34
CA ALA A 72 9.28 10.17 1.83
C ALA A 72 10.30 10.25 2.97
N ALA A 73 11.55 9.96 2.66
CA ALA A 73 12.66 10.39 3.51
C ALA A 73 13.62 11.30 2.75
N HIS A 74 14.25 12.20 3.47
CA HIS A 74 15.06 13.30 2.99
C HIS A 74 16.34 13.38 3.80
N SER A 75 17.52 13.42 3.19
CA SER A 75 18.78 13.77 3.86
C SER A 75 18.89 15.26 4.13
N ASP A 76 18.35 16.10 3.26
CA ASP A 76 18.10 17.52 3.50
C ASP A 76 16.59 17.74 3.60
N PRO A 77 16.04 18.17 4.77
CA PRO A 77 14.61 18.40 4.94
C PRO A 77 13.97 19.34 3.90
N PHE A 78 14.75 20.20 3.24
CA PHE A 78 14.27 21.09 2.18
C PHE A 78 14.62 20.61 0.76
N GLY A 79 15.41 19.54 0.65
CA GLY A 79 15.82 18.93 -0.59
C GLY A 79 14.81 17.93 -1.16
N PRO A 80 15.06 17.43 -2.39
CA PRO A 80 14.29 16.32 -2.94
C PRO A 80 14.42 15.08 -2.05
N PRO A 81 13.38 14.21 -2.01
CA PRO A 81 13.43 13.00 -1.21
C PRO A 81 14.50 12.05 -1.70
N ASP A 82 15.17 11.38 -0.78
CA ASP A 82 16.12 10.32 -1.10
C ASP A 82 15.44 9.06 -1.61
N TRP A 83 14.24 8.79 -1.09
CA TRP A 83 13.38 7.70 -1.51
C TRP A 83 11.91 8.02 -1.30
N LEU A 84 11.06 7.28 -2.01
CA LEU A 84 9.61 7.37 -1.94
C LEU A 84 8.98 5.98 -1.84
N ALA A 85 7.93 5.90 -1.04
CA ALA A 85 6.97 4.81 -1.03
C ALA A 85 5.57 5.39 -1.28
N THR A 86 4.84 4.84 -2.24
CA THR A 86 3.49 5.30 -2.57
C THR A 86 2.50 4.15 -2.46
N PHE A 87 1.27 4.47 -2.06
CA PHE A 87 0.15 3.54 -2.03
C PHE A 87 -1.09 4.25 -2.56
N ASP A 88 -1.77 3.65 -3.52
CA ASP A 88 -2.95 4.25 -4.11
C ASP A 88 -4.19 4.18 -3.19
N SER A 89 -5.28 4.82 -3.62
CA SER A 89 -6.52 4.91 -2.85
C SER A 89 -7.22 3.58 -2.58
N ASN A 90 -6.95 2.54 -3.37
CA ASN A 90 -7.54 1.21 -3.21
C ASN A 90 -6.65 0.26 -2.39
N THR A 91 -5.42 0.67 -2.08
CA THR A 91 -4.47 -0.17 -1.36
C THR A 91 -4.97 -0.46 0.06
N PRO A 92 -4.95 -1.73 0.51
CA PRO A 92 -5.31 -2.09 1.87
C PRO A 92 -4.57 -1.26 2.92
N THR A 93 -5.33 -0.60 3.80
CA THR A 93 -4.78 0.27 4.85
C THR A 93 -3.84 -0.51 5.78
N GLU A 94 -4.05 -1.82 5.94
CA GLU A 94 -3.20 -2.69 6.73
C GLU A 94 -1.79 -2.87 6.13
N LEU A 95 -1.62 -2.74 4.80
CA LEU A 95 -0.29 -2.75 4.19
C LEU A 95 0.45 -1.45 4.50
N VAL A 96 -0.24 -0.31 4.40
CA VAL A 96 0.30 1.00 4.77
C VAL A 96 0.66 1.01 6.26
N THR A 97 -0.22 0.49 7.11
CA THR A 97 -0.01 0.40 8.57
C THR A 97 1.21 -0.46 8.92
N VAL A 98 1.42 -1.59 8.24
CA VAL A 98 2.63 -2.41 8.47
C VAL A 98 3.89 -1.67 8.05
N PHE A 99 3.84 -0.95 6.92
CA PHE A 99 4.96 -0.13 6.47
C PHE A 99 5.30 0.96 7.49
N THR A 100 4.30 1.74 7.94
CA THR A 100 4.50 2.83 8.90
C THR A 100 4.89 2.33 10.29
N SER A 101 4.36 1.18 10.74
CA SER A 101 4.79 0.54 11.99
C SER A 101 6.25 0.10 11.95
N SER A 102 6.69 -0.46 10.82
CA SER A 102 8.08 -0.89 10.64
C SER A 102 9.01 0.31 10.56
N LEU A 103 8.59 1.38 9.88
CA LEU A 103 9.30 2.65 9.80
C LEU A 103 9.43 3.30 11.19
N ALA A 104 8.35 3.39 11.96
CA ALA A 104 8.36 3.92 13.32
C ALA A 104 9.30 3.14 14.24
N THR A 105 9.25 1.79 14.16
CA THR A 105 10.12 0.91 14.94
C THR A 105 11.59 1.08 14.55
N SER A 106 11.90 1.23 13.26
CA SER A 106 13.25 1.44 12.76
C SER A 106 13.79 2.81 13.22
N TYR A 107 12.99 3.87 13.02
CA TYR A 107 13.32 5.23 13.43
C TYR A 107 13.54 5.37 14.94
N ALA A 108 12.75 4.68 15.77
CA ALA A 108 12.91 4.70 17.21
C ALA A 108 14.20 4.04 17.71
N LYS A 109 14.76 3.09 16.94
CA LYS A 109 16.05 2.48 17.24
C LYS A 109 17.19 3.36 16.79
N ASP A 110 17.06 3.93 15.60
CA ASP A 110 18.04 4.80 14.98
C ASP A 110 17.33 5.73 13.97
N PRO A 111 17.25 7.04 14.25
CA PRO A 111 16.64 8.02 13.34
C PRO A 111 17.25 8.00 11.93
N ASP A 112 18.55 7.68 11.82
CA ASP A 112 19.27 7.63 10.55
C ASP A 112 18.99 6.35 9.77
N ALA A 113 18.38 5.32 10.37
CA ALA A 113 18.11 4.04 9.70
C ALA A 113 17.16 4.20 8.51
N ALA A 114 16.24 5.17 8.55
CA ALA A 114 15.40 5.49 7.41
C ALA A 114 16.23 5.92 6.19
N LEU A 115 17.32 6.66 6.39
CA LEU A 115 18.19 7.18 5.34
C LEU A 115 19.33 6.22 4.96
N THR A 116 19.90 5.53 5.93
CA THR A 116 21.13 4.73 5.80
C THR A 116 20.91 3.22 5.81
N GLY A 117 19.68 2.78 6.09
CA GLY A 117 19.34 1.36 6.20
C GLY A 117 19.70 0.54 4.96
N PRO A 118 19.84 -0.79 5.09
CA PRO A 118 20.25 -1.64 3.98
C PRO A 118 19.26 -1.54 2.83
N ARG A 119 19.76 -1.40 1.60
CA ARG A 119 18.97 -1.44 0.35
C ARG A 119 19.13 -2.77 -0.41
N ARG A 120 20.08 -3.58 0.06
CA ARG A 120 20.57 -4.83 -0.54
C ARG A 120 20.90 -5.82 0.57
N PRO A 121 20.86 -7.14 0.29
CA PRO A 121 20.44 -7.77 -0.97
C PRO A 121 18.94 -7.62 -1.21
N ALA A 122 18.51 -7.52 -2.47
CA ALA A 122 17.07 -7.30 -2.79
C ALA A 122 16.24 -8.55 -2.45
N GLU A 123 16.89 -9.70 -2.44
CA GLU A 123 16.33 -11.01 -2.10
C GLU A 123 15.63 -11.00 -0.74
N GLU A 124 16.12 -10.23 0.22
CA GLU A 124 15.48 -10.09 1.53
C GLU A 124 14.09 -9.46 1.46
N GLY A 125 13.88 -8.55 0.51
CA GLY A 125 12.62 -7.84 0.33
C GLY A 125 11.50 -8.75 -0.19
N PHE A 126 11.81 -9.78 -0.97
CA PHE A 126 10.80 -10.70 -1.53
C PHE A 126 10.86 -12.14 -0.99
N ARG A 127 11.86 -12.48 -0.17
CA ARG A 127 11.94 -13.76 0.56
C ARG A 127 10.62 -14.16 1.24
N PRO A 128 9.86 -13.26 1.90
CA PRO A 128 8.59 -13.64 2.51
C PRO A 128 7.52 -14.13 1.52
N LEU A 129 7.57 -13.72 0.25
CA LEU A 129 6.67 -14.21 -0.79
C LEU A 129 7.06 -15.61 -1.25
N GLU A 130 8.36 -15.90 -1.32
CA GLU A 130 8.88 -17.25 -1.61
C GLU A 130 8.46 -18.22 -0.51
N GLU A 131 8.63 -17.84 0.75
CA GLU A 131 8.20 -18.61 1.91
C GLU A 131 6.68 -18.82 1.94
N ALA A 132 5.91 -17.86 1.41
CA ALA A 132 4.47 -17.98 1.23
C ALA A 132 4.04 -18.83 0.01
N GLY A 133 4.99 -19.40 -0.74
CA GLY A 133 4.72 -20.26 -1.89
C GLY A 133 4.25 -19.51 -3.14
N TRP A 134 4.58 -18.22 -3.27
CA TRP A 134 4.27 -17.47 -4.49
C TRP A 134 5.12 -17.97 -5.65
N LYS A 135 4.55 -17.97 -6.86
CA LYS A 135 5.26 -18.38 -8.07
C LYS A 135 6.27 -17.30 -8.42
N ARG A 136 7.56 -17.65 -8.43
CA ARG A 136 8.63 -16.77 -8.92
C ARG A 136 8.81 -16.97 -10.43
N GLY A 137 8.79 -15.86 -11.15
CA GLY A 137 9.17 -15.76 -12.56
C GLY A 137 10.30 -14.77 -12.73
N SER A 138 10.94 -14.83 -13.89
CA SER A 138 11.93 -13.84 -14.30
C SER A 138 11.75 -13.52 -15.77
N TRP A 139 11.79 -12.24 -16.10
CA TRP A 139 11.77 -11.77 -17.47
C TRP A 139 12.77 -10.64 -17.64
N GLN A 140 13.80 -10.87 -18.47
CA GLN A 140 14.95 -9.97 -18.61
C GLN A 140 15.57 -9.64 -17.24
N LEU A 141 15.66 -8.36 -16.89
CA LEU A 141 16.15 -7.88 -15.59
C LEU A 141 15.05 -7.80 -14.52
N THR A 142 13.84 -8.27 -14.80
CA THR A 142 12.70 -8.17 -13.89
C THR A 142 12.44 -9.50 -13.19
N THR A 143 12.34 -9.48 -11.87
CA THR A 143 11.83 -10.61 -11.09
C THR A 143 10.33 -10.37 -10.82
N LEU A 144 9.51 -11.37 -11.09
CA LEU A 144 8.07 -11.34 -10.88
C LEU A 144 7.71 -12.37 -9.80
N PHE A 145 6.80 -11.99 -8.91
CA PHE A 145 6.12 -12.91 -8.01
C PHE A 145 4.62 -12.82 -8.26
N THR A 146 3.96 -13.96 -8.30
CA THR A 146 2.51 -14.05 -8.48
C THR A 146 1.90 -14.93 -7.40
N ALA A 147 0.84 -14.43 -6.77
CA ALA A 147 0.10 -15.18 -5.77
C ALA A 147 -0.48 -16.47 -6.38
N PRO A 148 -0.69 -17.54 -5.59
CA PRO A 148 -1.25 -18.79 -6.09
C PRO A 148 -2.62 -18.66 -6.76
N ASP A 149 -3.40 -17.64 -6.40
CA ASP A 149 -4.72 -17.33 -6.98
C ASP A 149 -4.64 -16.35 -8.16
N GLU A 150 -3.45 -15.87 -8.52
CA GLU A 150 -3.19 -14.95 -9.63
C GLU A 150 -3.87 -13.57 -9.49
N LEU A 151 -4.34 -13.23 -8.28
CA LEU A 151 -5.01 -11.96 -7.97
C LEU A 151 -4.09 -10.90 -7.34
N ALA A 152 -2.81 -11.23 -7.19
CA ALA A 152 -1.81 -10.32 -6.64
C ALA A 152 -0.42 -10.65 -7.17
N GLY A 153 0.44 -9.65 -7.21
CA GLY A 153 1.81 -9.80 -7.68
C GLY A 153 2.76 -8.73 -7.16
N LEU A 154 4.05 -9.04 -7.29
CA LEU A 154 5.15 -8.11 -7.05
C LEU A 154 6.08 -8.16 -8.25
N THR A 155 6.45 -6.98 -8.76
CA THR A 155 7.46 -6.81 -9.79
C THR A 155 8.65 -6.10 -9.18
N TYR A 156 9.82 -6.72 -9.26
CA TYR A 156 11.10 -6.12 -8.90
C TYR A 156 11.91 -5.88 -10.17
N ARG A 157 12.26 -4.63 -10.45
CA ARG A 157 13.14 -4.28 -11.58
C ARG A 157 14.59 -4.33 -11.13
N GLY A 158 15.40 -5.18 -11.72
CA GLY A 158 16.85 -5.22 -11.56
C GLY A 158 17.57 -4.15 -12.39
N GLY A 159 18.90 -4.10 -12.27
CA GLY A 159 19.73 -3.14 -13.01
C GLY A 159 19.78 -1.73 -12.41
N VAL A 160 20.40 -0.80 -13.13
CA VAL A 160 20.49 0.62 -12.75
C VAL A 160 19.23 1.33 -13.22
N LEU A 161 18.56 2.04 -12.30
CA LEU A 161 17.41 2.89 -12.62
C LEU A 161 17.82 4.35 -12.50
N ASP A 162 17.14 5.23 -13.24
CA ASP A 162 17.36 6.66 -13.13
C ASP A 162 16.65 7.19 -11.89
N ARG A 163 17.42 7.73 -10.93
CA ARG A 163 16.88 8.19 -9.65
C ARG A 163 15.83 9.27 -9.83
N HIS A 164 16.02 10.19 -10.77
CA HIS A 164 15.09 11.29 -10.99
C HIS A 164 13.76 10.79 -11.58
N ALA A 165 13.81 9.85 -12.52
CA ALA A 165 12.65 9.14 -13.05
C ALA A 165 11.92 8.35 -11.96
N GLU A 166 12.66 7.69 -11.05
CA GLU A 166 12.05 7.00 -9.90
C GLU A 166 11.28 7.96 -8.99
N LEU A 167 11.88 9.11 -8.63
CA LEU A 167 11.23 10.08 -7.75
C LEU A 167 10.03 10.80 -8.38
N ARG A 168 9.97 10.85 -9.72
CA ARG A 168 8.79 11.37 -10.46
C ARG A 168 7.69 10.32 -10.65
N GLY A 169 7.94 9.05 -10.31
CA GLY A 169 6.99 7.95 -10.54
C GLY A 169 6.98 7.41 -11.97
N ASP A 170 7.97 7.75 -12.80
CA ASP A 170 8.10 7.18 -14.15
C ASP A 170 8.69 5.76 -14.12
N GLN A 171 9.42 5.44 -13.06
CA GLN A 171 10.05 4.15 -12.83
C GLN A 171 9.85 3.72 -11.38
N ASP A 172 9.63 2.42 -11.15
CA ASP A 172 9.54 1.86 -9.81
C ASP A 172 10.54 0.72 -9.68
N ARG A 173 11.30 0.69 -8.58
CA ARG A 173 12.14 -0.47 -8.25
C ARG A 173 11.27 -1.66 -7.87
N TRP A 174 10.25 -1.39 -7.06
CA TRP A 174 9.29 -2.36 -6.56
C TRP A 174 7.89 -1.89 -6.93
N LEU A 175 7.11 -2.76 -7.56
CA LEU A 175 5.70 -2.53 -7.84
C LEU A 175 4.90 -3.71 -7.28
N LEU A 176 4.15 -3.44 -6.20
CA LEU A 176 3.20 -4.38 -5.63
C LEU A 176 1.82 -4.06 -6.16
N TRP A 177 1.01 -5.09 -6.31
CA TRP A 177 -0.29 -4.94 -6.90
C TRP A 177 -1.24 -6.04 -6.43
N GLY A 178 -2.51 -5.71 -6.20
CA GLY A 178 -3.55 -6.70 -5.90
C GLY A 178 -4.93 -6.34 -6.44
N GLY A 179 -5.84 -7.29 -6.32
CA GLY A 179 -7.22 -7.16 -6.76
C GLY A 179 -7.46 -7.68 -8.18
N ARG A 180 -8.74 -7.81 -8.55
CA ARG A 180 -9.14 -8.26 -9.89
C ARG A 180 -8.95 -7.14 -10.91
N ASP A 181 -8.67 -7.53 -12.14
CA ASP A 181 -8.67 -6.62 -13.29
C ASP A 181 -10.04 -5.94 -13.42
N GLY A 182 -10.01 -4.61 -13.49
CA GLY A 182 -11.19 -3.75 -13.44
C GLY A 182 -10.92 -2.49 -12.61
N PHE A 183 -11.50 -1.37 -13.03
CA PHE A 183 -11.18 -0.04 -12.52
C PHE A 183 -11.44 0.19 -11.02
N SER A 184 -12.20 -0.66 -10.34
CA SER A 184 -12.66 -0.41 -8.96
C SER A 184 -12.00 -1.26 -7.87
N SER A 185 -11.27 -2.32 -8.21
CA SER A 185 -10.66 -3.22 -7.21
C SER A 185 -9.15 -3.35 -7.30
N ARG A 186 -8.56 -2.85 -8.40
CA ARG A 186 -7.13 -2.92 -8.61
C ARG A 186 -6.44 -1.85 -7.78
N TRP A 187 -5.39 -2.25 -7.08
CA TRP A 187 -4.54 -1.35 -6.32
C TRP A 187 -3.06 -1.57 -6.62
N TYR A 188 -2.27 -0.54 -6.36
CA TYR A 188 -0.83 -0.47 -6.58
C TYR A 188 -0.11 0.19 -5.40
N ALA A 189 1.05 -0.34 -5.08
CA ALA A 189 2.02 0.30 -4.20
C ALA A 189 3.40 0.26 -4.84
N THR A 190 4.14 1.36 -4.78
CA THR A 190 5.46 1.47 -5.40
C THR A 190 6.53 1.92 -4.42
N PHE A 191 7.73 1.34 -4.56
CA PHE A 191 8.90 1.72 -3.77
C PHE A 191 10.07 2.02 -4.70
N THR A 192 10.79 3.11 -4.45
CA THR A 192 12.02 3.44 -5.18
C THR A 192 13.21 2.62 -4.68
N SER A 193 14.32 2.64 -5.43
CA SER A 193 15.56 1.94 -5.08
C SER A 193 16.12 2.27 -3.69
N GLY A 194 15.82 3.46 -3.19
CA GLY A 194 16.33 3.95 -1.92
C GLY A 194 15.49 3.54 -0.70
N VAL A 195 14.38 2.81 -0.86
CA VAL A 195 13.60 2.35 0.30
C VAL A 195 14.36 1.24 1.04
N PRO A 196 14.48 1.30 2.39
CA PRO A 196 15.08 0.24 3.18
C PRO A 196 14.46 -1.13 2.91
N VAL A 197 15.30 -2.16 2.71
CA VAL A 197 14.85 -3.50 2.33
C VAL A 197 14.07 -4.20 3.45
N ASP A 198 14.33 -3.85 4.70
CA ASP A 198 13.57 -4.31 5.87
C ASP A 198 12.13 -3.78 5.86
N LEU A 199 11.90 -2.54 5.42
CA LEU A 199 10.55 -2.02 5.22
C LEU A 199 9.82 -2.76 4.11
N VAL A 200 10.51 -3.00 2.98
CA VAL A 200 9.95 -3.80 1.88
C VAL A 200 9.62 -5.22 2.36
N ALA A 201 10.53 -5.87 3.08
CA ALA A 201 10.34 -7.22 3.62
C ALA A 201 9.17 -7.30 4.61
N ALA A 202 9.00 -6.30 5.47
CA ALA A 202 7.85 -6.25 6.38
C ALA A 202 6.53 -6.16 5.62
N THR A 203 6.47 -5.29 4.60
CA THR A 203 5.29 -5.16 3.75
C THR A 203 5.01 -6.44 2.96
N THR A 204 6.01 -7.05 2.33
CA THR A 204 5.84 -8.30 1.57
C THR A 204 5.48 -9.48 2.47
N ALA A 205 6.02 -9.55 3.69
CA ALA A 205 5.62 -10.55 4.67
C ALA A 205 4.15 -10.44 5.06
N ARG A 206 3.61 -9.22 5.16
CA ARG A 206 2.18 -9.01 5.38
C ARG A 206 1.36 -9.35 4.13
N PHE A 207 1.83 -8.95 2.96
CA PHE A 207 1.19 -9.14 1.66
C PHE A 207 1.06 -10.62 1.28
N GLY A 208 2.10 -11.42 1.53
CA GLY A 208 2.14 -12.84 1.24
C GLY A 208 1.37 -13.73 2.21
N ARG A 209 0.81 -13.19 3.32
CA ARG A 209 0.17 -14.04 4.35
C ARG A 209 -0.98 -14.86 3.74
N PRO A 210 -0.92 -16.19 3.85
CA PRO A 210 -1.95 -17.05 3.26
C PRO A 210 -3.29 -16.82 3.95
N ARG A 211 -4.37 -17.17 3.23
CA ARG A 211 -5.68 -17.38 3.84
C ARG A 211 -5.54 -18.33 5.01
N ARG A 212 -5.70 -17.83 6.24
CA ARG A 212 -6.00 -18.70 7.38
C ARG A 212 -7.33 -19.38 7.03
N ARG A 213 -7.28 -20.62 6.54
CA ARG A 213 -8.44 -21.50 6.63
C ARG A 213 -8.69 -21.65 8.12
N ALA A 214 -9.78 -21.08 8.62
CA ALA A 214 -10.26 -21.45 9.94
C ALA A 214 -10.34 -22.98 9.97
N PRO A 215 -9.83 -23.67 11.00
CA PRO A 215 -10.14 -25.07 11.18
C PRO A 215 -11.66 -25.19 11.12
N LEU A 216 -12.17 -26.05 10.25
CA LEU A 216 -13.55 -26.50 10.36
C LEU A 216 -13.68 -27.00 11.80
N GLN A 217 -14.35 -26.22 12.66
CA GLN A 217 -14.74 -26.72 13.97
C GLN A 217 -15.65 -27.88 13.65
N ASP A 218 -15.09 -29.08 13.78
CA ASP A 218 -15.84 -30.32 13.76
C ASP A 218 -16.89 -30.15 14.85
N ARG A 219 -18.11 -29.90 14.39
CA ARG A 219 -19.25 -29.59 15.26
C ARG A 219 -19.62 -30.93 15.87
N GLY A 220 -18.93 -31.27 16.95
CA GLY A 220 -19.14 -32.51 17.70
C GLY A 220 -20.63 -32.70 17.99
N PRO A 221 -21.11 -33.95 18.01
CA PRO A 221 -22.54 -34.26 18.06
C PRO A 221 -23.18 -33.67 19.32
N GLN A 222 -24.32 -33.02 19.11
CA GLN A 222 -25.10 -32.30 20.11
C GLN A 222 -25.20 -33.06 21.45
N ALA A 223 -24.72 -32.44 22.52
CA ALA A 223 -25.10 -32.82 23.87
C ALA A 223 -26.57 -32.43 24.11
N LYS A 224 -27.43 -33.44 24.27
CA LYS A 224 -28.87 -33.28 24.58
C LYS A 224 -29.08 -32.42 25.83
N PRO A 225 -30.13 -31.58 25.88
CA PRO A 225 -30.45 -30.81 27.07
C PRO A 225 -30.99 -31.75 28.16
N ARG A 226 -30.25 -31.85 29.27
CA ARG A 226 -30.66 -32.58 30.46
C ARG A 226 -31.80 -31.82 31.14
N ARG A 227 -33.02 -32.38 31.08
CA ARG A 227 -34.17 -31.93 31.89
C ARG A 227 -33.80 -31.93 33.38
N ARG A 228 -33.99 -30.80 34.05
CA ARG A 228 -34.04 -30.74 35.52
C ARG A 228 -35.44 -31.16 36.00
N PRO A 229 -35.58 -31.95 37.08
CA PRO A 229 -36.88 -32.19 37.70
C PRO A 229 -37.31 -31.01 38.58
N ASN A 230 -38.61 -30.73 38.56
CA ASN A 230 -39.33 -29.79 39.43
C ASN A 230 -39.49 -30.34 40.86
N THR A 231 -39.27 -29.48 41.87
CA THR A 231 -39.89 -29.43 43.22
C THR A 231 -39.22 -28.24 43.93
N SER A 232 -39.83 -27.28 44.61
CA SER A 232 -41.16 -26.99 45.20
C SER A 232 -41.29 -25.44 45.21
N GLY A 233 -42.39 -24.71 45.34
CA GLY A 233 -43.68 -24.91 46.00
C GLY A 233 -43.95 -23.68 46.88
N ALA A 234 -44.96 -22.87 46.51
CA ALA A 234 -45.72 -21.88 47.33
C ALA A 234 -44.95 -20.64 47.87
N THR A 235 -45.48 -19.42 48.05
CA THR A 235 -46.83 -18.85 48.19
C THR A 235 -46.75 -17.34 47.91
N SER A 236 -47.78 -16.75 47.29
CA SER A 236 -47.95 -15.31 47.07
C SER A 236 -48.47 -14.57 48.32
N GLY A 237 -48.05 -13.31 48.53
CA GLY A 237 -48.72 -12.36 49.42
C GLY A 237 -48.03 -10.98 49.46
N PRO A 238 -48.76 -9.87 49.70
CA PRO A 238 -48.58 -8.63 48.93
C PRO A 238 -48.14 -7.38 49.73
N ASP A 239 -47.86 -6.30 48.98
CA ASP A 239 -48.26 -4.90 49.20
C ASP A 239 -47.18 -3.82 49.47
N ALA A 240 -47.43 -2.65 48.83
CA ALA A 240 -47.01 -1.27 49.15
C ALA A 240 -45.50 -0.93 49.21
N THR A 241 -44.95 0.21 48.75
CA THR A 241 -45.40 1.51 48.25
C THR A 241 -44.13 2.27 47.80
N GLY A 242 -44.23 3.26 46.90
CA GLY A 242 -43.19 4.31 46.78
C GLY A 242 -42.72 4.67 45.36
N ARG A 243 -43.52 5.50 44.68
CA ARG A 243 -43.07 6.47 43.66
C ARG A 243 -42.99 7.86 44.35
N PRO A 244 -42.50 8.97 43.75
CA PRO A 244 -41.82 9.17 42.45
C PRO A 244 -40.65 10.19 42.48
N ALA A 245 -39.84 10.24 41.41
CA ALA A 245 -39.07 11.43 40.98
C ALA A 245 -38.55 11.23 39.55
N CYS A 246 -38.18 12.24 38.76
CA CYS A 246 -38.82 13.49 38.42
C CYS A 246 -38.43 13.79 36.95
N ARG A 247 -39.30 14.53 36.26
CA ARG A 247 -39.25 14.85 34.83
C ARG A 247 -37.97 15.61 34.40
N ARG A 248 -37.50 15.29 33.19
CA ARG A 248 -36.69 16.14 32.30
C ARG A 248 -37.48 17.39 31.88
N PRO A 249 -36.83 18.57 31.81
CA PRO A 249 -37.21 19.59 30.86
C PRO A 249 -36.20 19.68 29.71
N SER A 250 -36.73 19.51 28.50
CA SER A 250 -36.11 19.90 27.23
C SER A 250 -35.94 21.41 27.18
N ARG A 251 -34.75 21.91 26.82
CA ARG A 251 -34.55 23.29 26.36
C ARG A 251 -33.79 23.31 25.04
N SER A 252 -34.54 23.62 24.00
CA SER A 252 -34.10 24.11 22.70
C SER A 252 -33.50 25.51 22.85
N HIS A 253 -32.26 25.70 22.40
CA HIS A 253 -31.70 27.02 22.15
C HIS A 253 -31.18 27.13 20.71
N SER A 254 -31.95 27.90 19.95
CA SER A 254 -31.61 28.56 18.71
C SER A 254 -30.61 29.70 18.95
N ARG A 255 -29.53 29.74 18.17
CA ARG A 255 -28.66 30.93 17.92
C ARG A 255 -28.21 30.82 16.45
N ARG A 256 -28.79 31.53 15.50
CA ARG A 256 -28.65 32.97 15.16
C ARG A 256 -27.21 33.32 14.72
N SER A 257 -26.98 33.22 13.42
CA SER A 257 -25.81 33.74 12.69
C SER A 257 -25.86 35.26 12.55
N PRO A 258 -24.71 35.96 12.50
CA PRO A 258 -24.60 37.30 11.92
C PRO A 258 -24.07 37.26 10.48
N ARG A 259 -24.71 38.07 9.63
CA ARG A 259 -24.24 38.50 8.30
C ARG A 259 -23.37 39.76 8.43
N GLY A 260 -22.39 39.88 7.54
CA GLY A 260 -21.66 41.11 7.18
C GLY A 260 -20.25 40.73 6.74
N ARG A 261 -19.63 41.24 5.67
CA ARG A 261 -19.89 42.36 4.77
C ARG A 261 -18.94 42.19 3.56
N ARG A 262 -19.41 42.51 2.34
CA ARG A 262 -18.61 42.55 1.10
C ARG A 262 -17.61 43.71 1.09
N VAL A 263 -16.40 43.49 0.56
CA VAL A 263 -15.58 44.52 -0.09
C VAL A 263 -14.79 43.90 -1.26
N GLY A 264 -14.90 44.55 -2.43
CA GLY A 264 -13.84 44.83 -3.43
C GLY A 264 -12.98 43.70 -4.00
N GLY A 265 -13.12 43.44 -5.30
CA GLY A 265 -12.25 42.55 -6.06
C GLY A 265 -10.96 43.21 -6.57
N VAL A 266 -10.02 42.36 -6.97
CA VAL A 266 -8.94 42.67 -7.92
C VAL A 266 -8.75 41.42 -8.80
N ARG A 267 -8.82 41.63 -10.12
CA ARG A 267 -8.40 40.68 -11.15
C ARG A 267 -6.89 40.80 -11.34
N THR A 268 -6.17 39.68 -11.44
CA THR A 268 -4.97 39.59 -12.31
C THR A 268 -4.56 38.15 -12.61
N HIS A 269 -4.36 37.93 -13.92
CA HIS A 269 -3.45 37.02 -14.63
C HIS A 269 -3.58 35.49 -14.50
N GLY A 270 -3.86 34.89 -15.66
CA GLY A 270 -3.96 33.46 -15.87
C GLY A 270 -2.62 32.75 -15.91
N THR A 271 -2.66 31.49 -15.51
CA THR A 271 -1.58 30.51 -15.57
C THR A 271 -1.86 29.51 -16.71
N PRO A 272 -0.84 29.10 -17.48
CA PRO A 272 -1.01 28.16 -18.58
C PRO A 272 -1.24 26.74 -18.05
N GLN A 273 -2.22 26.06 -18.65
CA GLN A 273 -2.56 24.66 -18.42
C GLN A 273 -1.38 23.74 -18.81
N CYS A 274 -0.81 23.02 -17.85
CA CYS A 274 -0.02 21.82 -18.14
C CYS A 274 -0.94 20.60 -18.15
N ARG A 275 -1.00 19.94 -19.31
CA ARG A 275 -1.66 18.63 -19.50
C ARG A 275 -1.00 17.55 -18.63
N PRO A 276 -1.76 16.68 -17.95
CA PRO A 276 -1.19 15.46 -17.38
C PRO A 276 -0.92 14.43 -18.49
N ALA A 277 0.27 13.84 -18.47
CA ALA A 277 0.60 12.65 -19.24
C ALA A 277 0.07 11.42 -18.50
N SER A 278 -0.85 10.68 -19.13
CA SER A 278 -1.26 9.36 -18.63
C SER A 278 -0.12 8.36 -18.78
N PRO A 279 0.14 7.49 -17.77
CA PRO A 279 1.02 6.35 -17.95
C PRO A 279 0.39 5.39 -18.96
N ARG A 280 1.00 5.24 -20.13
CA ARG A 280 0.63 4.21 -21.09
C ARG A 280 1.31 2.91 -20.68
N HIS A 281 0.55 1.97 -20.14
CA HIS A 281 0.97 0.57 -20.12
C HIS A 281 0.40 -0.18 -21.33
N PRO A 282 1.15 -1.13 -21.90
CA PRO A 282 0.79 -1.81 -23.14
C PRO A 282 -0.39 -2.75 -22.91
N SER A 283 -1.50 -2.49 -23.60
CA SER A 283 -2.57 -3.46 -23.79
C SER A 283 -2.04 -4.65 -24.57
N SER A 284 -2.12 -5.84 -23.98
CA SER A 284 -2.01 -7.11 -24.70
C SER A 284 -3.23 -7.26 -25.62
N ALA A 285 -3.10 -6.85 -26.87
CA ALA A 285 -4.05 -7.21 -27.92
C ALA A 285 -3.51 -8.43 -28.67
N GLY A 286 -4.18 -9.56 -28.50
CA GLY A 286 -4.01 -10.71 -29.38
C GLY A 286 -4.41 -10.36 -30.81
N ARG A 287 -3.67 -10.91 -31.77
CA ARG A 287 -4.20 -11.24 -33.10
C ARG A 287 -3.61 -12.57 -33.54
N GLY A 288 -4.50 -13.52 -33.75
CA GLY A 288 -4.25 -14.67 -34.60
C GLY A 288 -4.27 -14.28 -36.08
N SER A 289 -3.76 -15.23 -36.87
CA SER A 289 -3.82 -15.37 -38.33
C SER A 289 -3.03 -14.39 -39.18
N THR A 290 -1.89 -14.85 -39.70
CA THR A 290 -1.73 -15.12 -41.14
C THR A 290 -0.59 -16.12 -41.33
N LEU A 291 -0.95 -17.38 -41.61
CA LEU A 291 -0.11 -18.38 -42.26
C LEU A 291 -0.28 -18.18 -43.77
N MET A 292 0.80 -18.01 -44.52
CA MET A 292 0.97 -18.47 -45.91
C MET A 292 2.42 -18.18 -46.36
N ASN A 293 3.20 -19.25 -46.35
CA ASN A 293 4.18 -19.70 -47.34
C ASN A 293 5.16 -18.71 -48.01
N GLY A 294 6.44 -19.01 -47.83
CA GLY A 294 7.55 -18.51 -48.64
C GLY A 294 8.88 -19.08 -48.15
N GLU A 295 9.14 -20.36 -48.46
CA GLU A 295 10.44 -21.01 -48.28
C GLU A 295 11.50 -20.48 -49.28
N PRO A 296 12.81 -20.76 -49.04
CA PRO A 296 13.91 -19.88 -49.43
C PRO A 296 14.63 -20.32 -50.71
N SER A 297 15.31 -19.37 -51.35
CA SER A 297 16.32 -19.64 -52.38
C SER A 297 17.69 -19.17 -51.93
N THR A 298 18.54 -20.18 -51.81
CA THR A 298 20.00 -20.23 -51.77
C THR A 298 20.68 -19.36 -52.83
N THR A 299 21.74 -18.64 -52.47
CA THR A 299 23.01 -18.62 -53.23
C THR A 299 24.14 -18.16 -52.32
N ALA A 300 25.20 -18.95 -52.34
CA ALA A 300 26.50 -18.71 -51.73
C ALA A 300 27.22 -17.52 -52.37
N ASP A 301 28.07 -16.83 -51.60
CA ASP A 301 29.46 -16.63 -51.99
C ASP A 301 30.34 -16.28 -50.77
N THR A 302 31.64 -16.28 -51.01
CA THR A 302 32.70 -16.87 -50.22
C THR A 302 33.63 -15.81 -49.59
N ASP A 303 34.42 -16.27 -48.61
CA ASP A 303 35.69 -15.73 -48.11
C ASP A 303 35.76 -14.55 -47.15
N GLY A 304 36.56 -14.76 -46.08
CA GLY A 304 36.95 -13.72 -45.12
C GLY A 304 37.41 -14.21 -43.76
N GLN A 305 38.29 -15.21 -43.72
CA GLN A 305 38.88 -15.80 -42.52
C GLN A 305 39.94 -14.86 -41.89
N ALA A 306 39.80 -14.48 -40.62
CA ALA A 306 40.92 -14.24 -39.68
C ALA A 306 40.44 -14.00 -38.22
N ARG A 307 40.84 -14.89 -37.32
CA ARG A 307 41.06 -14.67 -35.87
C ARG A 307 42.54 -15.06 -35.60
N PRO A 308 43.08 -14.87 -34.40
CA PRO A 308 43.19 -13.66 -33.56
C PRO A 308 44.69 -13.42 -33.20
N ASN A 309 45.08 -12.29 -32.60
CA ASN A 309 46.27 -12.32 -31.74
C ASN A 309 46.41 -11.19 -30.71
N ALA A 310 46.71 -11.65 -29.49
CA ALA A 310 47.66 -11.13 -28.51
C ALA A 310 47.46 -9.75 -27.85
N ALA A 311 47.29 -9.80 -26.53
CA ALA A 311 47.89 -8.89 -25.54
C ALA A 311 48.99 -9.65 -24.78
N PRO A 312 49.75 -9.09 -23.82
CA PRO A 312 50.22 -7.71 -23.59
C PRO A 312 51.76 -7.64 -23.38
N LYS A 313 52.39 -6.45 -23.42
CA LYS A 313 53.66 -6.17 -22.69
C LYS A 313 53.77 -4.70 -22.25
N THR A 314 53.91 -4.52 -20.95
CA THR A 314 54.46 -3.35 -20.24
C THR A 314 55.93 -3.13 -20.63
N PRO A 315 56.49 -1.91 -20.45
CA PRO A 315 57.44 -1.74 -19.34
C PRO A 315 57.40 -0.34 -18.68
N ALA A 316 57.63 -0.32 -17.36
CA ALA A 316 58.15 0.81 -16.59
C ALA A 316 58.92 0.23 -15.39
N ASP A 317 60.24 0.35 -15.39
CA ASP A 317 61.06 0.92 -14.30
C ASP A 317 62.56 0.69 -14.58
N GLN A 318 63.29 1.78 -14.86
CA GLN A 318 64.58 2.19 -14.31
C GLN A 318 65.06 3.46 -15.02
#